data_AF-A0A1Q9RXL6-F1
#
_entry.id   AF-A0A1Q9RXL6-F1
#
_cell.length_a   1.000
_cell.length_b   1.000
_cell.length_c   1.000
_cell.angle_alpha   90.00
_cell.angle_beta   90.00
_cell.angle_gamma   90.00
#
_symmetry.space_group_name_H-M   'P 1'
#
loop_
_entity.id
_entity.type
_entity.pdbx_description
1 polymer ?
#
loop_
_entity_poly.entity_id
_entity_poly.type
_entity_poly.pdbx_seq_one_letter_code
_entity_poly.pdbx_strand_id
1 'polypeptide(L)'
;MRDSHGRRIDDASVDRAVADVRARRGRPSLSEQTTGEPSPHVSFRVPEQTRRRLDERARAEGRPASEIAREALDRYLSGQV
;
A
#
# COMPACT_ATOMS: atom_id res chain seq x y z
N MET A 1 11.33 -26.43 -24.22
CA MET A 1 11.06 -26.08 -22.81
C MET A 1 9.86 -25.13 -22.76
N ARG A 2 9.05 -25.14 -21.70
CA ARG A 2 7.88 -24.25 -21.53
C ARG A 2 7.93 -23.59 -20.15
N ASP A 3 7.36 -22.40 -20.02
CA ASP A 3 7.29 -21.68 -18.75
C ASP A 3 6.17 -22.20 -17.84
N SER A 4 6.04 -21.64 -16.63
CA SER A 4 4.98 -21.96 -15.66
C SER A 4 3.55 -21.67 -16.18
N HIS A 5 3.44 -20.93 -17.29
CA HIS A 5 2.17 -20.58 -17.95
C HIS A 5 1.96 -21.42 -19.23
N GLY A 6 2.76 -22.45 -19.46
CA GLY A 6 2.64 -23.35 -20.60
C GLY A 6 3.08 -22.75 -21.95
N ARG A 7 3.64 -21.54 -21.95
CA ARG A 7 4.16 -20.86 -23.15
C ARG A 7 5.51 -21.44 -23.53
N ARG A 8 5.81 -21.53 -24.83
CA ARG A 8 7.12 -22.01 -25.31
C ARG A 8 8.18 -20.99 -24.91
N ILE A 9 9.27 -21.47 -24.31
CA ILE A 9 10.45 -20.66 -24.04
C ILE A 9 11.30 -20.69 -25.31
N ASP A 10 11.37 -19.54 -25.98
CA ASP A 10 12.26 -19.22 -27.09
C ASP A 10 13.18 -18.06 -26.72
N ASP A 11 14.23 -17.84 -27.52
CA ASP A 11 15.24 -16.80 -27.25
C ASP A 11 14.60 -15.40 -27.14
N ALA A 12 13.59 -15.12 -27.96
CA ALA A 12 12.84 -13.86 -27.90
C ALA A 12 12.03 -13.70 -26.60
N SER A 13 11.56 -14.79 -25.99
CA SER A 13 10.92 -14.78 -24.68
C SER A 13 11.91 -14.55 -23.55
N VAL A 14 13.12 -15.12 -23.67
CA VAL A 14 14.21 -14.96 -22.70
C VAL A 14 14.70 -13.52 -22.70
N ASP A 15 14.96 -12.95 -23.88
CA ASP A 15 15.41 -11.57 -24.03
C ASP A 15 14.42 -10.56 -23.45
N ARG A 16 13.11 -10.78 -23.69
CA ARG A 16 12.05 -9.94 -23.10
C ARG A 16 12.01 -10.04 -21.58
N ALA A 17 12.14 -11.24 -21.02
CA ALA A 17 12.18 -11.42 -19.58
C ALA A 17 13.40 -10.74 -18.95
N VAL A 18 14.58 -10.86 -19.57
CA VAL A 18 15.81 -10.19 -19.12
C VAL A 18 15.70 -8.67 -19.20
N ALA A 19 15.11 -8.15 -20.28
CA ALA A 19 14.88 -6.72 -20.44
C ALA A 19 13.90 -6.16 -19.39
N ASP A 20 12.79 -6.86 -19.12
CA ASP A 20 11.80 -6.48 -18.10
C ASP A 20 12.42 -6.49 -16.69
N VAL A 21 13.20 -7.50 -16.34
CA VAL A 21 13.92 -7.56 -15.06
C VAL A 21 14.95 -6.43 -14.94
N ARG A 22 15.68 -6.09 -16.02
CA ARG A 22 16.64 -4.98 -16.02
C ARG A 22 15.97 -3.61 -15.94
N ALA A 23 14.79 -3.45 -16.53
CA ALA A 23 14.01 -2.21 -16.48
C ALA A 23 13.45 -1.95 -15.08
N ARG A 24 13.08 -3.00 -14.35
CA ARG A 24 12.63 -2.92 -12.95
C ARG A 24 13.84 -2.75 -12.02
N ARG A 25 14.20 -1.50 -11.74
CA ARG A 25 15.21 -1.17 -10.73
C ARG A 25 14.68 -1.50 -9.32
N GLY A 26 15.30 -2.45 -8.61
CA GLY A 26 14.98 -2.80 -7.22
C GLY A 26 14.57 -4.27 -7.02
N ARG A 27 14.42 -4.71 -5.76
CA ARG A 27 13.95 -6.07 -5.42
C ARG A 27 12.45 -6.18 -5.75
N PRO A 28 12.03 -7.01 -6.74
CA PRO A 28 10.62 -7.19 -7.03
C PRO A 28 9.91 -7.82 -5.83
N SER A 29 8.72 -7.33 -5.50
CA SER A 29 7.87 -7.95 -4.48
C SER A 29 7.38 -9.29 -5.00
N LEU A 30 7.66 -10.37 -4.27
CA LEU A 30 7.18 -11.72 -4.60
C LEU A 30 5.69 -11.93 -4.28
N SER A 31 5.04 -10.95 -3.64
CA SER A 31 3.60 -10.93 -3.43
C SER A 31 2.92 -10.31 -4.65
N GLU A 32 2.28 -11.14 -5.47
CA GLU A 32 1.39 -10.71 -6.56
C GLU A 32 0.22 -9.83 -6.06
N GLN A 33 0.02 -9.74 -4.75
CA GLN A 33 -1.04 -8.98 -4.07
C GLN A 33 -0.76 -7.48 -3.89
N THR A 34 0.37 -6.95 -4.38
CA THR A 34 0.62 -5.50 -4.38
C THR A 34 0.52 -4.95 -5.81
N THR A 35 -0.62 -5.19 -6.47
CA THR A 35 -1.01 -4.49 -7.73
C THR A 35 -1.56 -3.08 -7.45
N GLY A 36 -1.04 -2.40 -6.42
CA GLY A 36 -1.43 -1.05 -6.07
C GLY A 36 -0.21 -0.29 -5.59
N GLU A 37 -0.07 0.97 -6.04
CA GLU A 37 0.89 1.88 -5.43
C GLU A 37 0.64 1.93 -3.91
N PRO A 38 1.70 1.98 -3.07
CA PRO A 38 1.53 2.14 -1.64
C PRO A 38 0.64 3.34 -1.35
N SER A 39 -0.28 3.21 -0.38
CA SER A 39 -1.10 4.36 0.02
C SER A 39 -0.20 5.54 0.41
N PRO A 40 -0.49 6.76 -0.05
CA PRO A 40 0.27 7.94 0.32
C PRO A 40 0.35 8.09 1.85
N HIS A 41 1.55 8.34 2.35
CA HIS A 41 1.78 8.52 3.79
C HIS A 41 1.74 10.00 4.16
N VAL A 42 0.86 10.36 5.09
CA VAL A 42 0.72 11.72 5.62
C VAL A 42 1.02 11.71 7.12
N SER A 43 1.94 12.57 7.56
CA SER A 43 2.29 12.72 8.98
C SER A 43 2.29 14.18 9.40
N PHE A 44 1.67 14.47 10.54
CA PHE A 44 1.64 15.81 11.14
C PHE A 44 1.75 15.71 12.67
N ARG A 45 2.15 16.81 13.30
CA ARG A 45 2.19 16.92 14.77
C ARG A 45 0.81 17.32 15.27
N VAL A 46 0.40 16.73 16.39
CA VAL A 46 -0.83 17.08 17.10
C VAL A 46 -0.51 17.40 18.55
N PRO A 47 -1.32 18.23 19.23
CA PRO A 47 -1.25 18.37 20.67
C PRO A 47 -1.38 17.02 21.38
N GLU A 48 -0.68 16.86 22.50
CA GLU A 48 -0.70 15.61 23.27
C GLU A 48 -2.12 15.19 23.67
N GLN A 49 -2.94 16.17 24.07
CA GLN A 49 -4.33 15.91 24.43
C GLN A 49 -5.13 15.30 23.29
N THR A 50 -4.92 15.76 22.05
CA THR A 50 -5.57 15.20 20.85
C THR A 50 -5.13 13.76 20.63
N ARG A 51 -3.83 13.47 20.76
CA ARG A 51 -3.29 12.11 20.62
C ARG A 51 -3.90 11.15 21.66
N ARG A 52 -4.00 11.58 22.92
CA ARG A 52 -4.59 10.79 24.01
C ARG A 52 -6.06 10.48 23.76
N ARG A 53 -6.86 11.48 23.36
CA ARG A 53 -8.29 11.29 23.01
C ARG A 53 -8.47 10.30 21.85
N LEU A 54 -7.60 10.35 20.84
CA LEU A 54 -7.62 9.39 19.73
C LEU A 54 -7.33 7.96 20.22
N ASP A 55 -6.35 7.77 21.12
CA ASP A 55 -6.04 6.45 21.69
C ASP A 55 -7.18 5.89 22.54
N GLU A 56 -7.79 6.74 23.37
CA GLU A 56 -8.95 6.34 24.19
C GLU A 56 -10.11 5.90 23.30
N ARG A 57 -10.40 6.68 22.24
CA ARG A 57 -11.46 6.34 21.29
C ARG A 57 -11.15 5.07 20.52
N ALA A 58 -9.92 4.90 20.04
CA ALA A 58 -9.45 3.69 19.37
C ALA A 58 -9.63 2.44 20.24
N ARG A 59 -9.25 2.52 21.52
CA ARG A 59 -9.44 1.43 22.49
C ARG A 59 -10.91 1.13 22.74
N ALA A 60 -11.74 2.18 22.90
CA ALA A 60 -13.17 2.01 23.15
C ALA A 60 -13.90 1.38 21.95
N GLU A 61 -13.49 1.70 20.72
CA GLU A 61 -14.07 1.14 19.49
C GLU A 61 -13.43 -0.20 19.08
N GLY A 62 -12.30 -0.60 19.67
CA GLY A 62 -11.53 -1.77 19.21
C GLY A 62 -10.92 -1.60 17.82
N ARG A 63 -10.71 -0.35 17.38
CA ARG A 63 -10.23 0.01 16.03
C ARG A 63 -8.86 0.66 16.10
N PRO A 64 -8.01 0.53 15.07
CA PRO A 64 -6.72 1.20 15.04
C PRO A 64 -6.89 2.72 14.89
N ALA A 65 -6.04 3.48 15.60
CA ALA A 65 -6.06 4.94 15.57
C ALA A 65 -5.91 5.53 14.16
N SER A 66 -5.16 4.86 13.28
CA SER A 66 -4.97 5.27 11.88
C SER A 66 -6.24 5.14 11.03
N GLU A 67 -7.15 4.23 11.38
CA GLU A 67 -8.43 4.10 10.70
C GLU A 67 -9.38 5.22 11.09
N ILE A 68 -9.50 5.49 12.40
CA ILE A 68 -10.29 6.62 12.92
C ILE A 68 -9.75 7.94 12.37
N ALA A 69 -8.43 8.12 12.34
CA ALA A 69 -7.81 9.34 11.80
C ALA A 69 -8.10 9.54 10.32
N ARG A 70 -8.02 8.47 9.50
CA ARG A 70 -8.36 8.54 8.07
C ARG A 70 -9.83 8.86 7.86
N GLU A 71 -10.72 8.19 8.58
CA GLU A 71 -12.17 8.42 8.48
C GLU A 71 -12.55 9.85 8.90
N ALA A 72 -11.97 10.36 9.98
CA ALA A 72 -12.20 11.72 10.44
C ALA A 72 -11.70 12.77 9.43
N LEU A 73 -10.53 12.54 8.82
CA LEU A 73 -9.99 13.40 7.79
C LEU A 73 -10.88 13.38 6.53
N ASP A 74 -11.31 12.20 6.10
CA ASP A 74 -12.18 12.02 4.93
C ASP A 74 -13.55 12.70 5.12
N ARG A 75 -14.17 12.53 6.29
CA ARG A 75 -15.40 13.24 6.66
C ARG A 75 -15.23 14.75 6.67
N TYR A 76 -14.11 15.23 7.21
CA TYR A 76 -13.78 16.66 7.21
C TYR A 76 -13.66 17.24 5.80
N LEU A 77 -12.94 16.55 4.92
CA LEU A 77 -12.73 16.99 3.54
C LEU A 77 -13.99 16.86 2.68
N SER A 78 -14.86 15.89 3.00
CA SER A 78 -16.14 15.68 2.32
C SER A 78 -17.25 16.64 2.78
N GLY A 79 -16.98 17.50 3.77
CA GLY A 79 -17.96 18.44 4.31
C GLY A 79 -19.07 17.80 5.15
N GLN A 80 -18.85 16.57 5.66
CA GLN A 80 -19.81 15.82 6.48
C GLN A 80 -19.61 16.10 7.99
N VAL A 81 -19.28 17.35 8.33
CA VAL A 81 -18.93 17.78 9.70
C VAL A 81 -20.08 18.51 10.36
#